data_AF-D8UKG2-F1
#
_entry.id   AF-D8UKG2-F1
#
_cell.length_a   1.000
_cell.length_b   1.000
_cell.length_c   1.000
_cell.angle_alpha   90.00
_cell.angle_beta   90.00
_cell.angle_gamma   90.00
#
_symmetry.space_group_name_H-M   'P 1'
#
loop_
_entity.id
_entity.type
_entity.pdbx_description
1 polymer ?
#
loop_
_entity_poly.entity_id
_entity_poly.type
_entity_poly.pdbx_seq_one_letter_code
_entity_poly.pdbx_strand_id
1 'polypeptide(L)'
;MEPRYLVASVLLLVLFLGPDFGEAQTLRSYRNRNGVRLSGDSGSRGRLEVSSVDAWFTATPGKPSWSPVCDSPSFSDNDALVMCRMLNYTYGRKYYSPLIAYRKNETCYLKAGPCDSRGPFVGIECSHTLFETTNPPPPSPPSPPPAPPAVSNSIRFYGPYMNQYTRAVGEVEPNLADYGNGLGSFYGRFEVQVIVNGSSVWAPLCGLPDGVPEYDLFQLGNIACSQLLDWPKPFDGGVAIVFPQVSFVPFNIPDAAVNPGDFDPDKVAAWVAAVSPVGSALSIQDLDIKITLEPCESGTLFAVACMAYGERRRS
;
A
#
# COMPACT_ATOMS: atom_id res chain seq x y z
N MET A 1 22.96 -9.80 -76.41
CA MET A 1 21.74 -9.41 -77.16
C MET A 1 20.60 -9.35 -76.16
N GLU A 2 20.20 -8.12 -75.87
CA GLU A 2 18.95 -7.65 -75.25
C GLU A 2 17.70 -8.10 -76.08
N PRO A 3 16.43 -7.75 -75.75
CA PRO A 3 15.54 -8.29 -74.71
C PRO A 3 14.10 -8.58 -75.26
N ARG A 4 13.16 -9.19 -74.50
CA ARG A 4 11.67 -9.10 -74.67
C ARG A 4 11.01 -9.55 -73.34
N TYR A 5 10.40 -8.72 -72.47
CA TYR A 5 9.16 -7.90 -72.48
C TYR A 5 7.80 -8.63 -72.40
N LEU A 6 7.04 -8.30 -71.33
CA LEU A 6 5.57 -8.16 -71.16
C LEU A 6 4.68 -9.44 -71.24
N VAL A 7 3.57 -9.67 -70.52
CA VAL A 7 2.77 -8.96 -69.49
C VAL A 7 1.64 -9.90 -68.96
N ALA A 8 1.04 -9.51 -67.83
CA ALA A 8 -0.31 -9.86 -67.33
C ALA A 8 -0.58 -11.22 -66.66
N SER A 9 -0.84 -11.18 -65.35
CA SER A 9 -2.21 -11.27 -64.80
C SER A 9 -2.16 -11.45 -63.27
N VAL A 10 -2.36 -10.35 -62.53
CA VAL A 10 -2.69 -10.38 -61.09
C VAL A 10 -4.19 -10.15 -60.99
N LEU A 11 -4.94 -11.23 -60.86
CA LEU A 11 -6.31 -11.20 -60.36
C LEU A 11 -6.59 -12.55 -59.68
N LEU A 12 -6.19 -12.69 -58.42
CA LEU A 12 -6.76 -13.69 -57.53
C LEU A 12 -7.52 -12.97 -56.44
N LEU A 13 -8.82 -12.90 -56.67
CA LEU A 13 -9.86 -12.50 -55.73
C LEU A 13 -9.82 -13.48 -54.56
N VAL A 14 -9.33 -13.07 -53.39
CA VAL A 14 -9.60 -13.77 -52.13
C VAL A 14 -10.72 -12.99 -51.43
N LEU A 15 -11.93 -13.49 -51.62
CA LEU A 15 -13.11 -13.14 -50.82
C LEU A 15 -12.91 -13.67 -49.39
N PHE A 16 -12.35 -12.84 -48.50
CA PHE A 16 -12.54 -13.00 -47.07
C PHE A 16 -13.80 -12.24 -46.67
N LEU A 17 -14.94 -12.93 -46.64
CA LEU A 17 -16.05 -12.58 -45.76
C LEU A 17 -15.64 -13.04 -44.35
N GLY A 18 -15.00 -12.15 -43.60
CA GLY A 18 -14.68 -12.38 -42.19
C GLY A 18 -15.90 -12.09 -41.32
N PRO A 19 -16.28 -12.97 -40.38
CA PRO A 19 -17.07 -12.57 -39.22
C PRO A 19 -16.13 -11.98 -38.15
N ASP A 20 -16.40 -10.72 -37.78
CA ASP A 20 -16.18 -10.11 -36.47
C ASP A 20 -14.99 -10.58 -35.61
N PHE A 21 -13.77 -10.25 -36.04
CA PHE A 21 -12.59 -10.21 -35.15
C PHE A 21 -12.16 -8.76 -34.82
N GLY A 22 -13.01 -7.77 -35.07
CA GLY A 22 -12.73 -6.35 -34.86
C GLY A 22 -13.05 -5.80 -33.47
N GLU A 23 -13.83 -6.48 -32.64
CA GLU A 23 -14.36 -5.87 -31.42
C GLU A 23 -13.41 -6.01 -30.20
N ALA A 24 -12.69 -7.14 -30.09
CA ALA A 24 -11.83 -7.41 -28.94
C ALA A 24 -10.51 -6.60 -28.92
N GLN A 25 -9.93 -6.27 -30.08
CA GLN A 25 -8.76 -5.39 -30.16
C GLN A 25 -9.13 -3.92 -29.99
N THR A 26 -10.31 -3.52 -30.47
CA THR A 26 -10.82 -2.16 -30.30
C THR A 26 -11.21 -1.89 -28.84
N LEU A 27 -11.77 -2.87 -28.11
CA LEU A 27 -12.00 -2.79 -26.66
C LEU A 27 -10.70 -2.71 -25.83
N ARG A 28 -9.60 -3.35 -26.27
CA ARG A 28 -8.27 -3.12 -25.66
C ARG A 28 -7.70 -1.73 -25.97
N SER A 29 -8.02 -1.16 -27.13
CA SER A 29 -7.59 0.19 -27.53
C SER A 29 -8.38 1.29 -26.79
N TYR A 30 -9.68 1.08 -26.53
CA TYR A 30 -10.49 1.99 -25.69
C TYR A 30 -10.02 2.05 -24.24
N ARG A 31 -9.36 0.99 -23.76
CA ARG A 31 -8.86 0.91 -22.39
C ARG A 31 -7.59 1.72 -22.13
N ASN A 32 -6.90 2.34 -23.09
CA ASN A 32 -5.63 3.02 -22.80
C ASN A 32 -5.55 4.44 -23.38
N ARG A 33 -6.48 5.34 -23.03
CA ARG A 33 -6.41 6.75 -23.45
C ARG A 33 -5.91 7.64 -22.34
N ASN A 34 -5.04 8.59 -22.66
CA ASN A 34 -4.57 9.62 -21.74
C ASN A 34 -3.98 9.09 -20.42
N GLY A 35 -3.40 7.88 -20.44
CA GLY A 35 -2.88 7.23 -19.23
C GLY A 35 -3.96 6.79 -18.24
N VAL A 36 -5.20 6.54 -18.68
CA VAL A 36 -6.31 6.08 -17.82
C VAL A 36 -6.95 4.82 -18.40
N ARG A 37 -7.35 3.88 -17.52
CA ARG A 37 -8.08 2.66 -17.90
C ARG A 37 -9.03 2.14 -16.83
N LEU A 38 -9.95 1.26 -17.26
CA LEU A 38 -10.78 0.42 -16.40
C LEU A 38 -10.30 -1.04 -16.46
N SER A 39 -10.17 -1.66 -15.28
CA SER A 39 -9.68 -3.03 -15.11
C SER A 39 -10.56 -3.86 -14.17
N GLY A 40 -10.63 -5.17 -14.38
CA GLY A 40 -11.27 -6.12 -13.46
C GLY A 40 -12.79 -6.33 -13.60
N ASP A 41 -13.47 -5.65 -14.52
CA ASP A 41 -14.91 -5.85 -14.80
C ASP A 41 -15.22 -5.63 -16.32
N SER A 42 -16.48 -5.37 -16.64
CA SER A 42 -17.04 -5.14 -17.99
C SER A 42 -16.66 -3.79 -18.62
N GLY A 43 -16.78 -3.63 -19.93
CA GLY A 43 -16.20 -2.49 -20.68
C GLY A 43 -16.30 -1.10 -20.04
N SER A 44 -17.48 -0.71 -19.55
CA SER A 44 -17.72 0.61 -18.94
C SER A 44 -17.67 0.63 -17.41
N ARG A 45 -17.33 -0.49 -16.76
CA ARG A 45 -17.18 -0.60 -15.31
C ARG A 45 -15.83 -1.17 -14.96
N GLY A 46 -15.23 -0.69 -13.88
CA GLY A 46 -13.97 -1.30 -13.45
C GLY A 46 -13.21 -0.44 -12.48
N ARG A 47 -12.09 -0.99 -12.04
CA ARG A 47 -11.13 -0.30 -11.21
C ARG A 47 -10.44 0.73 -12.08
N LEU A 48 -10.43 1.96 -11.60
CA LEU A 48 -9.69 3.03 -12.22
C LEU A 48 -8.19 2.77 -12.01
N GLU A 49 -7.46 2.63 -13.11
CA GLU A 49 -6.01 2.54 -13.11
C GLU A 49 -5.44 3.66 -13.97
N VAL A 50 -4.36 4.28 -13.50
CA VAL A 50 -3.63 5.30 -14.23
C VAL A 50 -2.24 4.79 -14.61
N SER A 51 -1.73 5.24 -15.75
CA SER A 51 -0.41 4.90 -16.25
C SER A 51 0.48 6.12 -16.33
N SER A 52 1.73 5.93 -15.90
CA SER A 52 2.80 6.86 -16.17
C SER A 52 4.03 6.10 -16.68
N VAL A 53 4.81 6.79 -17.51
CA VAL A 53 6.13 6.36 -17.98
C VAL A 53 7.25 6.93 -17.12
N ASP A 54 6.92 7.83 -16.19
CA ASP A 54 7.90 8.45 -15.32
C ASP A 54 8.46 7.42 -14.35
N ALA A 55 9.78 7.45 -14.17
CA ALA A 55 10.53 6.45 -13.39
C ALA A 55 10.05 6.29 -11.94
N TRP A 56 9.36 7.29 -11.37
CA TRP A 56 8.80 7.23 -10.02
C TRP A 56 7.53 6.36 -9.89
N PHE A 57 6.88 6.01 -11.01
CA PHE A 57 5.73 5.09 -11.05
C PHE A 57 6.08 3.68 -11.49
N THR A 58 7.24 3.49 -12.10
CA THR A 58 7.56 2.27 -12.84
C THR A 58 8.76 1.60 -12.19
N ALA A 59 8.66 0.31 -11.86
CA ALA A 59 9.83 -0.50 -11.50
C ALA A 59 10.85 -0.62 -12.66
N THR A 60 10.49 -0.16 -13.86
CA THR A 60 11.35 -0.19 -15.05
C THR A 60 11.20 1.12 -15.82
N PRO A 61 12.17 2.05 -15.71
CA PRO A 61 12.13 3.34 -16.39
C PRO A 61 11.85 3.20 -17.90
N GLY A 62 10.96 4.04 -18.43
CA GLY A 62 10.62 4.06 -19.86
C GLY A 62 9.59 3.02 -20.30
N LYS A 63 9.00 2.22 -19.38
CA LYS A 63 7.86 1.35 -19.67
C LYS A 63 6.63 1.81 -18.87
N PRO A 64 5.46 2.01 -19.51
CA PRO A 64 4.25 2.38 -18.80
C PRO A 64 3.86 1.30 -17.78
N SER A 65 3.81 1.66 -16.51
CA SER A 65 3.19 0.84 -15.45
C SER A 65 1.75 1.29 -15.26
N TRP A 66 0.88 0.40 -14.80
CA TRP A 66 -0.50 0.72 -14.46
C TRP A 66 -0.68 0.56 -12.97
N SER A 67 -1.19 1.60 -12.32
CA SER A 67 -1.41 1.59 -10.88
C SER A 67 -2.86 1.96 -10.56
N PRO A 68 -3.49 1.26 -9.61
CA PRO A 68 -4.86 1.57 -9.23
C PRO A 68 -4.94 2.90 -8.49
N VAL A 69 -6.08 3.59 -8.64
CA VAL A 69 -6.35 4.84 -7.92
C VAL A 69 -6.98 4.52 -6.57
N CYS A 70 -6.53 5.25 -5.55
CA CYS A 70 -7.01 5.14 -4.18
C CYS A 70 -8.39 5.76 -3.98
N ASP A 71 -9.29 5.07 -3.28
CA ASP A 71 -10.66 5.56 -3.05
C ASP A 71 -10.79 6.61 -1.94
N SER A 72 -9.71 6.88 -1.22
CA SER A 72 -9.71 7.69 0.00
C SER A 72 -8.70 8.85 -0.09
N PRO A 73 -8.98 10.01 0.53
CA PRO A 73 -10.18 10.32 1.31
C PRO A 73 -11.35 10.93 0.51
N SER A 74 -11.15 11.32 -0.75
CA SER A 74 -12.05 12.25 -1.43
C SER A 74 -12.48 11.87 -2.84
N PHE A 75 -12.30 10.61 -3.28
CA PHE A 75 -12.75 10.22 -4.62
C PHE A 75 -14.30 10.20 -4.68
N SER A 76 -14.83 11.14 -5.44
CA SER A 76 -16.27 11.44 -5.56
C SER A 76 -16.82 11.11 -6.95
N ASP A 77 -18.14 11.25 -7.13
CA ASP A 77 -18.78 11.12 -8.44
C ASP A 77 -18.30 12.18 -9.45
N ASN A 78 -17.86 13.36 -8.98
CA ASN A 78 -17.29 14.37 -9.85
C ASN A 78 -15.94 13.93 -10.42
N ASP A 79 -15.12 13.27 -9.60
CA ASP A 79 -13.84 12.70 -10.04
C ASP A 79 -14.08 11.55 -11.02
N ALA A 80 -15.05 10.68 -10.70
CA ALA A 80 -15.48 9.62 -11.61
C ALA A 80 -15.94 10.17 -12.97
N LEU A 81 -16.71 11.26 -12.98
CA LEU A 81 -17.16 11.94 -14.19
C LEU A 81 -15.99 12.44 -15.04
N VAL A 82 -14.99 13.07 -14.42
CA VAL A 82 -13.78 13.54 -15.13
C VAL A 82 -13.03 12.36 -15.76
N MET A 83 -12.82 11.29 -14.99
CA MET A 83 -12.12 10.10 -15.45
C MET A 83 -12.87 9.39 -16.59
N CYS A 84 -14.20 9.29 -16.49
CA CYS A 84 -15.04 8.73 -17.55
C CYS A 84 -15.00 9.58 -18.83
N ARG A 85 -14.92 10.91 -18.71
CA ARG A 85 -14.73 11.80 -19.88
C ARG A 85 -13.38 11.60 -20.56
N MET A 86 -12.32 11.34 -19.80
CA MET A 86 -11.01 10.97 -20.37
C MET A 86 -11.06 9.65 -21.15
N LEU A 87 -11.98 8.76 -20.78
CA LEU A 87 -12.28 7.51 -21.46
C LEU A 87 -13.35 7.65 -22.57
N ASN A 88 -13.70 8.89 -22.95
CA ASN A 88 -14.68 9.23 -23.98
C ASN A 88 -16.16 8.92 -23.63
N TYR A 89 -16.49 8.79 -22.35
CA TYR A 89 -17.88 8.71 -21.88
C TYR A 89 -18.42 10.10 -21.48
N THR A 90 -19.74 10.24 -21.47
CA THR A 90 -20.39 11.52 -21.15
C THR A 90 -20.60 11.68 -19.63
N TYR A 91 -20.90 10.57 -18.97
CA TYR A 91 -21.24 10.47 -17.55
C TYR A 91 -20.33 9.48 -16.85
N GLY A 92 -20.08 9.73 -15.56
CA GLY A 92 -19.35 8.82 -14.68
C GLY A 92 -19.89 8.90 -13.26
N ARG A 93 -19.89 7.77 -12.57
CA ARG A 93 -20.18 7.69 -11.14
C ARG A 93 -19.24 6.72 -10.47
N LYS A 94 -19.03 6.90 -9.17
CA LYS A 94 -18.33 5.94 -8.34
C LYS A 94 -19.12 4.63 -8.34
N TYR A 95 -18.41 3.54 -8.54
CA TYR A 95 -18.99 2.20 -8.59
C TYR A 95 -18.23 1.32 -7.62
N TYR A 96 -18.95 0.78 -6.64
CA TYR A 96 -18.33 -0.03 -5.61
C TYR A 96 -18.67 -1.51 -5.80
N SER A 97 -17.64 -2.33 -5.95
CA SER A 97 -17.74 -3.78 -5.97
C SER A 97 -16.52 -4.38 -5.25
N PRO A 98 -16.69 -5.33 -4.32
CA PRO A 98 -15.58 -6.00 -3.64
C PRO A 98 -14.49 -6.52 -4.60
N LEU A 99 -14.92 -7.07 -5.74
CA LEU A 99 -14.05 -7.66 -6.76
C LEU A 99 -13.17 -6.62 -7.47
N ILE A 100 -13.62 -5.37 -7.47
CA ILE A 100 -12.97 -4.24 -8.12
C ILE A 100 -12.12 -3.47 -7.12
N ALA A 101 -12.70 -3.20 -5.94
CA ALA A 101 -12.13 -2.38 -4.89
C ALA A 101 -11.00 -3.07 -4.13
N TYR A 102 -10.99 -4.41 -4.08
CA TYR A 102 -9.95 -5.17 -3.39
C TYR A 102 -9.26 -6.16 -4.34
N ARG A 103 -7.93 -6.24 -4.26
CA ARG A 103 -7.13 -7.26 -4.96
C ARG A 103 -6.48 -8.19 -3.95
N LYS A 104 -6.46 -9.48 -4.29
CA LYS A 104 -5.84 -10.50 -3.42
C LYS A 104 -4.30 -10.51 -3.52
N ASN A 105 -3.69 -10.01 -4.62
CA ASN A 105 -2.27 -10.26 -4.93
C ASN A 105 -1.61 -9.25 -5.91
N GLU A 106 -1.88 -7.94 -5.86
CA GLU A 106 -1.13 -7.00 -6.71
C GLU A 106 -0.51 -5.84 -5.95
N THR A 107 0.73 -5.54 -6.29
CA THR A 107 1.48 -4.38 -5.83
C THR A 107 0.88 -3.11 -6.43
N CYS A 108 0.23 -2.29 -5.59
CA CYS A 108 -0.09 -0.92 -5.93
C CYS A 108 1.20 -0.10 -5.92
N TYR A 109 1.61 0.46 -7.06
CA TYR A 109 2.80 1.32 -7.16
C TYR A 109 2.46 2.82 -7.02
N LEU A 110 1.18 3.20 -6.99
CA LEU A 110 0.78 4.59 -6.74
C LEU A 110 0.85 4.87 -5.24
N LYS A 111 2.02 5.30 -4.76
CA LYS A 111 2.25 5.82 -3.39
C LYS A 111 1.66 7.23 -3.17
N ALA A 112 0.54 7.56 -3.81
CA ALA A 112 -0.16 8.84 -3.65
C ALA A 112 -1.60 8.57 -3.20
N GLY A 113 -1.74 8.13 -1.94
CA GLY A 113 -3.02 7.85 -1.32
C GLY A 113 -2.92 6.88 -0.14
N PRO A 114 -3.96 6.77 0.69
CA PRO A 114 -4.00 6.01 1.93
C PRO A 114 -4.33 4.51 1.80
N CYS A 115 -4.32 3.95 0.59
CA CYS A 115 -4.65 2.53 0.38
C CYS A 115 -3.38 1.72 0.25
N ASP A 116 -3.37 0.55 0.87
CA ASP A 116 -2.31 -0.43 0.69
C ASP A 116 -2.50 -1.20 -0.63
N SER A 117 -1.68 -2.22 -0.86
CA SER A 117 -1.79 -3.14 -2.02
C SER A 117 -3.13 -3.89 -2.09
N ARG A 118 -3.96 -3.81 -1.05
CA ARG A 118 -5.25 -4.51 -0.96
C ARG A 118 -6.42 -3.59 -1.20
N GLY A 119 -6.27 -2.27 -1.12
CA GLY A 119 -7.33 -1.28 -1.38
C GLY A 119 -7.78 -0.51 -0.14
N PRO A 120 -8.95 0.16 -0.17
CA PRO A 120 -9.92 0.16 -1.25
C PRO A 120 -9.46 1.00 -2.45
N PHE A 121 -9.49 0.39 -3.63
CA PHE A 121 -9.28 1.07 -4.91
C PHE A 121 -10.58 1.62 -5.47
N VAL A 122 -10.49 2.70 -6.22
CA VAL A 122 -11.62 3.32 -6.90
C VAL A 122 -12.15 2.35 -7.97
N GLY A 123 -13.42 1.99 -7.84
CA GLY A 123 -14.21 1.53 -8.98
C GLY A 123 -15.04 2.68 -9.54
N ILE A 124 -15.14 2.77 -10.86
CA ILE A 124 -16.07 3.69 -11.54
C ILE A 124 -16.92 2.95 -12.56
N GLU A 125 -18.07 3.54 -12.83
CA GLU A 125 -18.95 3.18 -13.92
C GLU A 125 -19.12 4.40 -14.84
N CYS A 126 -18.91 4.17 -16.12
CA CYS A 126 -19.02 5.17 -17.16
C CYS A 126 -20.22 4.89 -18.07
N SER A 127 -20.81 5.95 -18.63
CA SER A 127 -21.95 5.82 -19.55
C SER A 127 -22.00 6.97 -20.56
N HIS A 128 -22.54 6.71 -21.75
CA HIS A 128 -22.89 7.76 -22.72
C HIS A 128 -24.26 8.37 -22.45
N THR A 129 -25.11 7.65 -21.72
CA THR A 129 -26.44 8.10 -21.28
C THR A 129 -26.42 8.46 -19.80
N LEU A 130 -27.29 9.39 -19.41
CA LEU A 130 -27.42 9.78 -18.01
C LEU A 130 -27.79 8.55 -17.17
N PHE A 131 -27.15 8.37 -16.01
CA PHE A 131 -27.56 7.32 -15.08
C PHE A 131 -28.99 7.57 -14.61
N GLU A 132 -29.85 6.56 -14.69
CA GLU A 132 -31.19 6.64 -14.13
C GLU A 132 -31.06 6.98 -12.63
N THR A 133 -31.73 8.04 -12.20
CA THR A 133 -31.60 8.64 -10.85
C THR A 133 -32.01 7.70 -9.73
N THR A 134 -32.65 6.58 -10.05
CA THR A 134 -32.88 5.48 -9.13
C THR A 134 -31.63 4.62 -9.07
N ASN A 135 -30.59 5.12 -8.40
CA ASN A 135 -29.57 4.22 -7.89
C ASN A 135 -30.31 3.15 -7.06
N PRO A 136 -30.25 1.85 -7.38
CA PRO A 136 -30.42 0.88 -6.31
C PRO A 136 -29.46 1.34 -5.20
N PRO A 137 -29.88 1.36 -3.92
CA PRO A 137 -28.99 1.71 -2.83
C PRO A 137 -27.69 0.94 -3.06
N PRO A 138 -26.51 1.59 -2.96
CA PRO A 138 -25.23 0.94 -3.20
C PRO A 138 -25.29 -0.42 -2.50
N PRO A 139 -24.98 -1.55 -3.19
CA PRO A 139 -24.91 -2.82 -2.51
C PRO A 139 -24.07 -2.58 -1.25
N SER A 140 -24.63 -2.93 -0.09
CA SER A 140 -23.96 -2.72 1.18
C SER A 140 -22.51 -3.17 1.00
N PRO A 141 -21.52 -2.34 1.37
CA PRO A 141 -20.13 -2.75 1.26
C PRO A 141 -20.00 -4.17 1.83
N PRO A 142 -19.22 -5.08 1.21
CA PRO A 142 -18.87 -6.31 1.89
C PRO A 142 -18.33 -5.88 3.24
N SER A 143 -18.60 -6.69 4.28
CA SER A 143 -17.98 -6.47 5.58
C SER A 143 -16.51 -6.14 5.33
N PRO A 144 -15.99 -5.02 5.86
CA PRO A 144 -14.60 -4.65 5.67
C PRO A 144 -13.72 -5.88 5.90
N PRO A 145 -12.57 -6.02 5.20
CA PRO A 145 -11.62 -7.06 5.58
C PRO A 145 -11.45 -7.01 7.10
N PRO A 146 -11.34 -8.19 7.77
CA PRO A 146 -11.24 -8.23 9.22
C PRO A 146 -10.27 -7.15 9.68
N ALA A 147 -10.74 -6.28 10.57
CA ALA A 147 -9.86 -5.30 11.16
C ALA A 147 -8.59 -6.02 11.64
N PRO A 148 -7.41 -5.41 11.50
CA PRO A 148 -6.26 -5.83 12.28
C PRO A 148 -6.70 -6.17 13.69
N PRO A 149 -6.15 -7.24 14.29
CA PRO A 149 -6.42 -7.58 15.67
C PRO A 149 -6.32 -6.30 16.51
N ALA A 150 -7.30 -6.09 17.39
CA ALA A 150 -7.33 -4.92 18.24
C ALA A 150 -5.98 -4.74 18.96
N VAL A 151 -5.61 -3.49 19.31
CA VAL A 151 -4.33 -3.16 19.97
C VAL A 151 -3.95 -4.27 20.93
N SER A 152 -2.95 -5.04 20.52
CA SER A 152 -2.54 -6.19 21.30
C SER A 152 -1.66 -5.69 22.42
N ASN A 153 -1.92 -6.15 23.65
CA ASN A 153 -0.98 -5.98 24.76
C ASN A 153 0.35 -6.73 24.51
N SER A 154 0.52 -7.37 23.35
CA SER A 154 1.74 -8.04 22.90
C SER A 154 2.61 -7.17 21.98
N ILE A 155 2.30 -5.89 21.79
CA ILE A 155 3.22 -4.91 21.18
C ILE A 155 3.37 -3.69 22.08
N ARG A 156 4.55 -3.07 22.06
CA ARG A 156 4.79 -1.77 22.69
C ARG A 156 5.69 -0.89 21.84
N PHE A 157 5.54 0.41 22.02
CA PHE A 157 6.24 1.43 21.25
C PHE A 157 6.94 2.41 22.19
N TYR A 158 8.24 2.60 21.97
CA TYR A 158 9.06 3.64 22.61
C TYR A 158 9.30 4.72 21.58
N GLY A 159 8.89 5.96 21.84
CA GLY A 159 8.85 6.96 20.80
C GLY A 159 8.31 8.29 21.25
N PRO A 160 8.54 9.34 20.44
CA PRO A 160 7.92 10.63 20.63
C PRO A 160 6.39 10.48 20.61
N TYR A 161 5.74 11.17 21.54
CA TYR A 161 4.28 11.27 21.55
C TYR A 161 3.82 12.21 20.43
N MET A 162 3.68 11.68 19.22
CA MET A 162 3.36 12.53 18.04
C MET A 162 1.89 12.89 17.91
N ASN A 163 0.99 12.15 18.57
CA ASN A 163 -0.41 12.55 18.66
C ASN A 163 -1.05 12.00 19.93
N GLN A 164 -2.23 12.53 20.28
CA GLN A 164 -3.02 12.13 21.43
C GLN A 164 -3.49 10.65 21.43
N TYR A 165 -3.23 9.92 20.35
CA TYR A 165 -3.72 8.56 20.13
C TYR A 165 -2.63 7.49 20.22
N THR A 166 -1.37 7.84 19.97
CA THR A 166 -0.22 6.93 20.15
C THR A 166 0.01 6.68 21.64
N ARG A 167 -0.15 5.43 22.08
CA ARG A 167 0.26 5.00 23.42
C ARG A 167 1.75 4.66 23.44
N ALA A 168 2.60 5.68 23.42
CA ALA A 168 4.02 5.48 23.71
C ALA A 168 4.19 5.05 25.17
N VAL A 169 4.99 4.01 25.41
CA VAL A 169 5.32 3.53 26.77
C VAL A 169 6.41 4.41 27.42
N GLY A 170 7.22 5.07 26.59
CA GLY A 170 8.27 6.00 26.99
C GLY A 170 8.91 6.64 25.76
N GLU A 171 9.93 7.46 25.99
CA GLU A 171 10.77 8.02 24.93
C GLU A 171 11.76 6.96 24.42
N VAL A 172 12.29 7.17 23.20
CA VAL A 172 13.42 6.37 22.70
C VAL A 172 14.66 6.71 23.51
N GLU A 173 15.48 5.69 23.78
CA GLU A 173 16.70 5.84 24.54
C GLU A 173 17.70 6.77 23.81
N PRO A 174 18.46 7.63 24.55
CA PRO A 174 19.27 8.69 23.94
C PRO A 174 20.32 8.20 22.94
N ASN A 175 20.94 7.05 23.20
CA ASN A 175 21.96 6.44 22.34
C ASN A 175 21.39 5.76 21.07
N LEU A 176 20.07 5.55 20.98
CA LEU A 176 19.42 5.17 19.72
C LEU A 176 18.99 6.40 18.92
N ALA A 177 18.66 7.49 19.59
CA ALA A 177 18.14 8.71 19.00
C ALA A 177 19.23 9.64 18.43
N ASP A 178 20.36 9.10 17.94
CA ASP A 178 21.56 9.91 17.61
C ASP A 178 21.21 11.17 16.79
N TYR A 179 21.44 12.31 17.43
CA TYR A 179 20.72 13.56 17.26
C TYR A 179 21.24 14.45 16.14
N GLY A 180 22.21 13.97 15.34
CA GLY A 180 22.93 14.77 14.35
C GLY A 180 22.02 15.47 13.31
N ASN A 181 20.85 14.92 13.02
CA ASN A 181 19.96 15.39 11.96
C ASN A 181 18.53 15.76 12.43
N GLY A 182 18.25 15.75 13.74
CA GLY A 182 16.92 16.07 14.29
C GLY A 182 15.79 15.07 13.93
N LEU A 183 16.11 13.97 13.24
CA LEU A 183 15.13 12.95 12.85
C LEU A 183 14.81 11.97 13.99
N GLY A 184 15.73 11.75 14.94
CA GLY A 184 15.54 10.83 16.07
C GLY A 184 14.33 11.16 16.95
N SER A 185 13.90 12.42 16.97
CA SER A 185 12.69 12.87 17.70
C SER A 185 11.37 12.54 17.01
N PHE A 186 11.38 11.90 15.85
CA PHE A 186 10.16 11.50 15.12
C PHE A 186 9.95 9.98 15.14
N TYR A 187 11.00 9.19 15.20
CA TYR A 187 10.88 7.73 15.11
C TYR A 187 10.86 7.09 16.49
N GLY A 188 10.19 5.95 16.57
CA GLY A 188 10.20 5.10 17.74
C GLY A 188 10.58 3.66 17.41
N ARG A 189 10.94 2.94 18.48
CA ARG A 189 11.31 1.53 18.47
C ARG A 189 10.11 0.69 18.85
N PHE A 190 9.85 -0.36 18.06
CA PHE A 190 8.83 -1.36 18.37
C PHE A 190 9.43 -2.53 19.14
N GLU A 191 8.66 -3.02 20.11
CA GLU A 191 8.91 -4.30 20.74
C GLU A 191 7.68 -5.19 20.70
N VAL A 192 7.94 -6.50 20.67
CA VAL A 192 6.94 -7.56 20.57
C VAL A 192 7.10 -8.48 21.76
N GLN A 193 6.00 -8.87 22.38
CA GLN A 193 6.00 -9.85 23.44
C GLN A 193 6.13 -11.26 22.83
N VAL A 194 7.15 -11.99 23.24
CA VAL A 194 7.45 -13.35 22.76
C VAL A 194 7.67 -14.31 23.92
N ILE A 195 7.60 -15.62 23.68
CA ILE A 195 7.88 -16.65 24.68
C ILE A 195 9.27 -17.24 24.43
N VAL A 196 10.15 -17.11 25.42
CA VAL A 196 11.51 -17.67 25.39
C VAL A 196 11.71 -18.49 26.65
N ASN A 197 12.08 -19.77 26.48
CA ASN A 197 12.26 -20.72 27.58
C ASN A 197 11.04 -20.78 28.53
N GLY A 198 9.82 -20.71 27.97
CA GLY A 198 8.57 -20.75 28.73
C GLY A 198 8.21 -19.45 29.46
N SER A 199 9.05 -18.41 29.38
CA SER A 199 8.79 -17.10 29.98
C SER A 199 8.43 -16.07 28.92
N SER A 200 7.48 -15.19 29.24
CA SER A 200 7.13 -14.07 28.36
C SER A 200 8.14 -12.93 28.54
N VAL A 201 8.76 -12.51 27.45
CA VAL A 201 9.74 -11.42 27.41
C VAL A 201 9.37 -10.42 26.33
N TRP A 202 9.81 -9.18 26.50
CA TRP A 202 9.70 -8.16 25.47
C TRP A 202 10.96 -8.14 24.62
N ALA A 203 10.80 -8.26 23.32
CA ALA A 203 11.88 -8.33 22.37
C ALA A 203 11.78 -7.19 21.34
N PRO A 204 12.85 -6.40 21.11
CA PRO A 204 12.87 -5.43 20.04
C PRO A 204 12.72 -6.09 18.67
N LEU A 205 12.04 -5.37 17.78
CA LEU A 205 11.94 -5.73 16.37
C LEU A 205 13.20 -5.25 15.62
N CYS A 206 13.90 -6.19 15.01
CA CYS A 206 15.08 -5.95 14.20
C CYS A 206 14.74 -5.19 12.91
N GLY A 207 15.68 -4.35 12.46
CA GLY A 207 15.64 -3.81 11.10
C GLY A 207 15.73 -4.94 10.07
N LEU A 208 15.07 -4.77 8.93
CA LEU A 208 15.17 -5.75 7.85
C LEU A 208 16.60 -5.76 7.29
N PRO A 209 17.13 -6.93 6.86
CA PRO A 209 18.46 -7.04 6.27
C PRO A 209 18.65 -6.12 5.05
N ASP A 210 19.91 -5.79 4.76
CA ASP A 210 20.26 -5.06 3.54
C ASP A 210 19.77 -5.79 2.28
N GLY A 211 19.27 -5.02 1.31
CA GLY A 211 18.77 -5.56 0.04
C GLY A 211 17.33 -6.08 0.07
N VAL A 212 16.65 -6.07 1.24
CA VAL A 212 15.21 -6.28 1.29
C VAL A 212 14.49 -5.16 0.53
N PRO A 213 13.47 -5.47 -0.31
CA PRO A 213 12.72 -4.45 -1.01
C PRO A 213 12.14 -3.42 -0.05
N GLU A 214 12.29 -2.13 -0.36
CA GLU A 214 11.73 -1.01 0.40
C GLU A 214 10.23 -1.21 0.70
N TYR A 215 9.51 -1.90 -0.19
CA TYR A 215 8.11 -2.26 -0.01
C TYR A 215 7.85 -3.08 1.26
N ASP A 216 8.70 -4.06 1.58
CA ASP A 216 8.52 -4.90 2.77
C ASP A 216 8.73 -4.08 4.06
N LEU A 217 9.67 -3.12 4.05
CA LEU A 217 9.84 -2.15 5.14
C LEU A 217 8.56 -1.32 5.37
N PHE A 218 7.99 -0.77 4.29
CA PHE A 218 6.74 0.00 4.39
C PHE A 218 5.56 -0.85 4.85
N GLN A 219 5.45 -2.10 4.39
CA GLN A 219 4.40 -3.01 4.85
C GLN A 219 4.54 -3.34 6.34
N LEU A 220 5.77 -3.60 6.80
CA LEU A 220 6.03 -3.83 8.21
C LEU A 220 5.65 -2.61 9.06
N GLY A 221 6.00 -1.41 8.61
CA GLY A 221 5.57 -0.17 9.24
C GLY A 221 4.07 0.01 9.27
N ASN A 222 3.38 -0.33 8.18
CA ASN A 222 1.92 -0.22 8.08
C ASN A 222 1.22 -1.17 9.05
N ILE A 223 1.66 -2.42 9.12
CA ILE A 223 1.16 -3.43 10.06
C ILE A 223 1.39 -2.96 11.50
N ALA A 224 2.63 -2.55 11.82
CA ALA A 224 3.01 -2.11 13.16
C ALA A 224 2.20 -0.88 13.62
N CYS A 225 2.11 0.15 12.78
CA CYS A 225 1.39 1.37 13.12
C CYS A 225 -0.13 1.17 13.14
N SER A 226 -0.68 0.38 12.21
CA SER A 226 -2.12 0.07 12.22
C SER A 226 -2.52 -0.67 13.48
N GLN A 227 -1.71 -1.66 13.88
CA GLN A 227 -1.95 -2.41 15.10
C GLN A 227 -1.76 -1.54 16.36
N LEU A 228 -0.73 -0.68 16.41
CA LEU A 228 -0.50 0.25 17.52
C LEU A 228 -1.67 1.22 17.72
N LEU A 229 -2.32 1.63 16.62
CA LEU A 229 -3.38 2.63 16.60
C LEU A 229 -4.79 2.03 16.56
N ASP A 230 -4.93 0.71 16.69
CA ASP A 230 -6.22 0.01 16.62
C ASP A 230 -6.96 0.21 15.29
N TRP A 231 -6.25 0.52 14.20
CA TRP A 231 -6.89 0.88 12.93
C TRP A 231 -7.57 -0.34 12.29
N PRO A 232 -8.78 -0.23 11.68
CA PRO A 232 -9.57 0.98 11.40
C PRO A 232 -10.63 1.31 12.47
N LYS A 233 -10.26 1.37 13.76
CA LYS A 233 -11.20 1.85 14.77
C LYS A 233 -11.64 3.29 14.48
N PRO A 234 -12.94 3.59 14.54
CA PRO A 234 -13.43 4.95 14.40
C PRO A 234 -12.85 5.81 15.53
N PHE A 235 -12.07 6.81 15.17
CA PHE A 235 -11.61 7.83 16.10
C PHE A 235 -12.78 8.78 16.36
N ASP A 236 -12.93 9.24 17.61
CA ASP A 236 -13.86 10.32 17.98
C ASP A 236 -13.46 11.60 17.22
N GLY A 237 -13.97 11.74 15.99
CA GLY A 237 -13.59 12.83 15.09
C GLY A 237 -13.68 12.48 13.60
N GLY A 238 -13.49 11.21 13.19
CA GLY A 238 -13.54 10.83 11.77
C GLY A 238 -12.66 9.64 11.40
N VAL A 239 -12.51 9.43 10.09
CA VAL A 239 -11.62 8.40 9.53
C VAL A 239 -10.18 8.83 9.79
N ALA A 240 -9.42 8.04 10.55
CA ALA A 240 -7.99 8.22 10.64
C ALA A 240 -7.31 7.42 9.53
N ILE A 241 -6.40 8.07 8.82
CA ILE A 241 -5.42 7.39 7.97
C ILE A 241 -4.19 7.16 8.84
N VAL A 242 -3.72 5.91 8.90
CA VAL A 242 -2.42 5.58 9.50
C VAL A 242 -1.36 5.70 8.43
N PHE A 243 -0.38 6.57 8.65
CA PHE A 243 0.75 6.75 7.75
C PHE A 243 2.04 6.35 8.48
N PRO A 244 2.61 5.16 8.17
CA PRO A 244 3.91 4.80 8.69
C PRO A 244 4.99 5.59 7.95
N GLN A 245 5.74 6.39 8.69
CA GLN A 245 7.04 6.86 8.23
C GLN A 245 8.09 5.89 8.73
N VAL A 246 8.56 4.99 7.87
CA VAL A 246 9.68 4.11 8.21
C VAL A 246 10.96 4.92 8.03
N SER A 247 11.87 4.85 9.00
CA SER A 247 13.16 5.51 8.85
C SER A 247 14.00 4.76 7.81
N PHE A 248 14.54 5.47 6.83
CA PHE A 248 15.58 4.93 5.95
C PHE A 248 16.92 4.77 6.66
N VAL A 249 17.05 5.35 7.86
CA VAL A 249 18.19 5.19 8.76
C VAL A 249 17.68 4.46 10.01
N PRO A 250 17.73 3.12 10.05
CA PRO A 250 17.28 2.36 11.22
C PRO A 250 18.15 2.71 12.44
N PHE A 251 17.70 2.37 13.65
CA PHE A 251 18.51 2.62 14.84
C PHE A 251 19.67 1.63 14.88
N ASN A 252 20.91 2.09 14.89
CA ASN A 252 22.06 1.22 15.10
C ASN A 252 22.01 0.64 16.52
N ILE A 253 22.26 -0.65 16.66
CA ILE A 253 22.39 -1.28 17.97
C ILE A 253 23.75 -0.83 18.55
N PRO A 254 23.77 -0.16 19.71
CA PRO A 254 25.01 0.23 20.38
C PRO A 254 25.70 -1.03 20.92
N ASP A 255 27.03 -1.00 21.05
CA ASP A 255 27.78 -2.12 21.63
C ASP A 255 27.44 -2.34 23.12
N ALA A 256 27.18 -1.25 23.85
CA ALA A 256 26.81 -1.25 25.26
C ALA A 256 26.09 0.04 25.66
N ALA A 257 25.35 0.02 26.77
CA ALA A 257 24.86 1.24 27.40
C ALA A 257 26.00 1.99 28.11
N VAL A 258 26.22 3.26 27.76
CA VAL A 258 27.29 4.08 28.35
C VAL A 258 26.75 4.91 29.52
N ASN A 259 25.52 5.42 29.40
CA ASN A 259 24.88 6.27 30.38
C ASN A 259 23.60 5.64 30.95
N PRO A 260 23.17 6.05 32.16
CA PRO A 260 21.85 5.68 32.66
C PRO A 260 20.74 6.13 31.70
N GLY A 261 19.85 5.21 31.33
CA GLY A 261 18.77 5.48 30.37
C GLY A 261 19.10 5.17 28.92
N ASP A 262 20.36 4.85 28.61
CA ASP A 262 20.75 4.32 27.30
C ASP A 262 20.15 2.92 27.07
N PHE A 263 19.87 2.61 25.81
CA PHE A 263 19.50 1.28 25.38
C PHE A 263 20.69 0.35 25.60
N ASP A 264 20.42 -0.75 26.30
CA ASP A 264 21.42 -1.72 26.72
C ASP A 264 21.13 -3.08 26.05
N PRO A 265 21.88 -3.46 25.00
CA PRO A 265 21.65 -4.72 24.29
C PRO A 265 21.82 -5.94 25.20
N ASP A 266 22.68 -5.86 26.23
CA ASP A 266 22.94 -6.98 27.16
C ASP A 266 21.74 -7.26 28.08
N LYS A 267 20.80 -6.31 28.21
CA LYS A 267 19.54 -6.50 28.96
C LYS A 267 18.42 -7.07 28.10
N VAL A 268 18.62 -7.21 26.80
CA VAL A 268 17.62 -7.74 25.88
C VAL A 268 17.65 -9.26 25.93
N ALA A 269 16.58 -9.86 26.46
CA ALA A 269 16.49 -11.33 26.61
C ALA A 269 16.32 -12.06 25.27
N ALA A 270 15.77 -11.39 24.25
CA ALA A 270 15.53 -11.95 22.93
C ALA A 270 15.30 -10.83 21.90
N TRP A 271 15.52 -11.15 20.63
CA TRP A 271 15.33 -10.26 19.49
C TRP A 271 14.36 -10.90 18.50
N VAL A 272 13.59 -10.09 17.78
CA VAL A 272 12.61 -10.56 16.81
C VAL A 272 12.93 -9.98 15.44
N ALA A 273 13.13 -10.84 14.45
CA ALA A 273 13.30 -10.43 13.05
C ALA A 273 12.10 -10.91 12.22
N ALA A 274 11.46 -10.00 11.49
CA ALA A 274 10.46 -10.38 10.50
C ALA A 274 11.14 -11.02 9.27
N VAL A 275 10.61 -12.14 8.82
CA VAL A 275 11.08 -12.83 7.62
C VAL A 275 10.42 -12.18 6.40
N SER A 276 11.23 -11.76 5.44
CA SER A 276 10.76 -11.22 4.17
C SER A 276 10.33 -12.35 3.21
N PRO A 277 9.27 -12.18 2.41
CA PRO A 277 8.41 -11.00 2.31
C PRO A 277 7.42 -10.89 3.47
N VAL A 278 7.15 -9.65 3.91
CA VAL A 278 6.29 -9.34 5.06
C VAL A 278 4.80 -9.67 4.76
N GLY A 279 4.47 -9.84 3.48
CA GLY A 279 3.32 -10.62 3.03
C GLY A 279 1.94 -9.99 3.34
N SER A 280 0.95 -10.86 3.57
CA SER A 280 -0.46 -10.52 3.80
C SER A 280 -0.85 -10.45 5.28
N ALA A 281 0.12 -10.35 6.17
CA ALA A 281 -0.10 -10.32 7.62
C ALA A 281 -0.99 -9.13 8.01
N LEU A 282 -1.83 -9.34 9.03
CA LEU A 282 -2.71 -8.30 9.58
C LEU A 282 -2.17 -7.70 10.87
N SER A 283 -1.29 -8.43 11.56
CA SER A 283 -0.62 -8.03 12.78
C SER A 283 0.84 -8.47 12.76
N ILE A 284 1.64 -7.92 13.67
CA ILE A 284 3.03 -8.36 13.85
C ILE A 284 3.08 -9.85 14.25
N GLN A 285 2.07 -10.35 14.95
CA GLN A 285 2.00 -11.76 15.37
C GLN A 285 1.66 -12.71 14.23
N ASP A 286 1.08 -12.21 13.13
CA ASP A 286 0.80 -13.01 11.93
C ASP A 286 2.01 -13.08 10.98
N LEU A 287 3.08 -12.32 11.27
CA LEU A 287 4.31 -12.37 10.51
C LEU A 287 5.04 -13.68 10.78
N ASP A 288 5.71 -14.20 9.75
CA ASP A 288 6.75 -15.18 9.98
C ASP A 288 7.91 -14.46 10.68
N ILE A 289 8.13 -14.76 11.96
CA ILE A 289 9.13 -14.10 12.79
C ILE A 289 10.16 -15.10 13.29
N LYS A 290 11.43 -14.72 13.20
CA LYS A 290 12.55 -15.45 13.78
C LYS A 290 12.88 -14.82 15.13
N ILE A 291 12.83 -15.62 16.20
CA ILE A 291 13.27 -15.21 17.54
C ILE A 291 14.72 -15.66 17.72
N THR A 292 15.60 -14.74 18.15
CA THR A 292 17.02 -15.02 18.41
C THR A 292 17.41 -14.57 19.81
N LEU A 293 18.42 -15.23 20.39
CA LEU A 293 19.05 -14.77 21.64
C LEU A 293 20.19 -13.79 21.37
N GLU A 294 20.76 -13.85 20.18
CA GLU A 294 21.80 -12.91 19.72
C GLU A 294 21.17 -11.64 19.14
N PRO A 295 21.87 -10.49 19.22
CA PRO A 295 21.46 -9.25 18.58
C PRO A 295 21.12 -9.40 17.10
N CYS A 296 20.34 -8.46 16.58
CA CYS A 296 19.92 -8.46 15.18
C CYS A 296 21.11 -8.59 14.23
N GLU A 297 21.04 -9.55 13.31
CA GLU A 297 22.10 -9.78 12.31
C GLU A 297 22.36 -8.53 11.44
N SER A 298 21.34 -7.70 11.23
CA SER A 298 21.44 -6.42 10.53
C SER A 298 22.19 -5.34 11.32
N GLY A 299 22.51 -5.56 12.60
CA GLY A 299 23.10 -4.56 13.49
C GLY A 299 22.16 -3.39 13.80
N THR A 300 20.88 -3.48 13.42
CA THR A 300 19.94 -2.36 13.48
C THR A 300 18.56 -2.77 13.98
N LEU A 301 17.82 -1.80 14.51
CA LEU A 301 16.45 -1.94 15.01
C LEU A 301 15.47 -1.23 14.10
N PHE A 302 14.27 -1.79 14.01
CA PHE A 302 13.19 -1.21 13.23
C PHE A 302 12.74 0.12 13.86
N ALA A 303 12.88 1.19 13.09
CA ALA A 303 12.54 2.55 13.49
C ALA A 303 11.37 3.07 12.63
N VAL A 304 10.26 3.44 13.27
CA VAL A 304 9.06 3.91 12.58
C VAL A 304 8.36 5.01 13.35
N ALA A 305 7.77 5.93 12.61
CA ALA A 305 6.95 7.02 13.04
C ALA A 305 5.49 6.71 12.66
N CYS A 306 4.61 6.55 13.65
CA CYS A 306 3.20 6.24 13.40
C CYS A 306 2.36 7.52 13.50
N MET A 307 1.94 8.04 12.35
CA MET A 307 1.07 9.22 12.30
C MET A 307 -0.37 8.79 12.01
N ALA A 308 -1.32 9.38 12.73
CA ALA A 308 -2.74 9.31 12.43
C ALA A 308 -3.22 10.69 12.00
N TYR A 309 -3.79 10.80 10.80
CA TYR A 309 -4.46 12.01 10.34
C TYR A 309 -5.97 11.81 10.42
N GLY A 310 -6.64 12.52 11.33
CA GLY A 310 -8.09 12.59 11.37
C GLY A 310 -8.58 13.94 10.83
N GLU A 311 -9.60 13.93 9.97
CA GLU A 311 -10.35 15.15 9.68
C GLU A 311 -11.10 15.56 10.96
N ARG A 312 -10.77 16.71 11.56
CA ARG A 312 -11.67 17.30 12.55
C ARG A 312 -12.95 17.67 11.81
N ARG A 313 -14.06 17.00 12.13
CA ARG A 313 -15.39 17.51 11.79
C ARG A 313 -15.48 18.93 12.37
N ARG A 314 -15.50 19.95 11.49
CA ARG A 314 -15.87 21.30 11.89
C ARG A 314 -17.33 21.22 12.33
N SER A 315 -17.56 21.30 13.64
CA SER A 315 -18.88 21.47 14.24
C SER A 315 -19.48 22.81 13.84
#